data_AF-D6X9V1-F1
#
_entry.id   AF-D6X9V1-F1
#
_cell.length_a   1.000
_cell.length_b   1.000
_cell.length_c   1.000
_cell.angle_alpha   90.00
_cell.angle_beta   90.00
_cell.angle_gamma   90.00
#
_symmetry.space_group_name_H-M   'P 1'
#
loop_
_entity.id
_entity.type
_entity.pdbx_description
1 polymer ?
#
loop_
_entity_poly.entity_id
_entity_poly.type
_entity_poly.pdbx_seq_one_letter_code
_entity_poly.pdbx_strand_id
1 'polypeptide(L)'
;MNKFCILGNSVATSRSRSESPMAGWGQYLHEFLGPGYEVKNYARDAMTLRGYFTDRFVKLLNSLEPGDFVAIDFGAVEQRVNVPLRYHGPREFKEYLRLYVEAIRGEGATPVVVTPAARCVFDVHGNVVDTHDGYPQYARDAAAETGAGVVDLNLLTTRMLEQVGCTRARGLFRWEDAGAHPNHPEGIIDSTHFNEPGAREVARLFATALQSVPGTPQGLVDPQSLVPGDFPPVLPEFTVQHPESALVGPPHSGRPPVVVSPVHGQTVSGQLKFTGTADPGTTYLLFFTGAGEYIGGTSVNAEGRWMWRRVVAWPAGEHVLQAVGLDDRGVSPAAAVGFTVADHVEAPAVLGPREGAWSGPRPRFSGTAARGVSKVMVLEGGRLIAETRVKEDGTWSVKHPHDWKPGVHRVEFVSVFSALRSSPTVLTLKIHGIPDGSWLSASTRARETCGSACEHLPHEPAW
;
A
#
# COMPACT_ATOMS: atom_id res chain seq x y z
N MET A 1 0.50 19.98 -30.41
CA MET A 1 1.02 20.09 -29.04
C MET A 1 1.08 18.68 -28.52
N ASN A 2 2.25 18.23 -28.04
CA ASN A 2 2.40 16.84 -27.60
C ASN A 2 1.70 16.66 -26.26
N LYS A 3 1.25 15.45 -25.95
CA LYS A 3 0.64 15.13 -24.64
C LYS A 3 1.67 14.50 -23.72
N PHE A 4 1.59 14.86 -22.45
CA PHE A 4 2.18 14.10 -21.35
C PHE A 4 1.06 13.38 -20.61
N CYS A 5 0.88 12.10 -20.92
CA CYS A 5 -0.14 11.26 -20.34
C CYS A 5 0.36 10.63 -19.03
N ILE A 6 -0.49 10.60 -18.00
CA ILE A 6 -0.16 9.95 -16.73
C ILE A 6 -1.15 8.80 -16.53
N LEU A 7 -0.63 7.58 -16.45
CA LEU A 7 -1.34 6.40 -15.98
C LEU A 7 -0.93 6.12 -14.55
N GLY A 8 -1.89 5.83 -13.69
CA GLY A 8 -1.56 5.42 -12.35
C GLY A 8 -2.73 5.31 -11.41
N ASN A 9 -2.40 5.36 -10.13
CA ASN A 9 -3.32 5.16 -9.03
C ASN A 9 -3.69 6.49 -8.33
N SER A 10 -4.33 6.39 -7.14
CA SER A 10 -4.81 7.53 -6.36
C SER A 10 -3.74 8.57 -5.97
N VAL A 11 -2.46 8.20 -5.96
CA VAL A 11 -1.33 9.08 -5.63
C VAL A 11 -1.02 10.08 -6.76
N ALA A 12 -1.35 9.73 -8.01
CA ALA A 12 -1.16 10.60 -9.16
C ALA A 12 -2.44 11.36 -9.56
N THR A 13 -3.63 10.87 -9.19
CA THR A 13 -4.95 11.39 -9.59
C THR A 13 -5.17 12.86 -9.23
N SER A 14 -5.67 13.66 -10.17
CA SER A 14 -6.12 15.03 -9.91
C SER A 14 -7.37 15.08 -9.01
N ARG A 15 -7.39 16.01 -8.05
CA ARG A 15 -8.41 16.11 -7.00
C ARG A 15 -9.26 17.37 -7.09
N SER A 16 -10.50 17.23 -6.66
CA SER A 16 -11.43 18.33 -6.46
C SER A 16 -11.25 18.98 -5.09
N ARG A 17 -11.73 20.22 -4.91
CA ARG A 17 -11.73 20.91 -3.61
C ARG A 17 -12.51 20.15 -2.52
N SER A 18 -13.54 19.39 -2.88
CA SER A 18 -14.29 18.54 -1.94
C SER A 18 -13.47 17.36 -1.40
N GLU A 19 -12.40 16.98 -2.09
CA GLU A 19 -11.48 15.92 -1.64
C GLU A 19 -10.28 16.47 -0.85
N SER A 20 -10.15 17.80 -0.72
CA SER A 20 -9.11 18.46 0.08
C SER A 20 -9.06 17.88 1.51
N PRO A 21 -7.86 17.69 2.09
CA PRO A 21 -6.56 18.15 1.59
C PRO A 21 -5.90 17.22 0.58
N MET A 22 -6.54 16.12 0.19
CA MET A 22 -5.93 15.15 -0.72
C MET A 22 -5.58 15.79 -2.07
N ALA A 23 -4.37 15.55 -2.55
CA ALA A 23 -3.92 15.99 -3.86
C ALA A 23 -2.99 14.93 -4.50
N GLY A 24 -2.98 14.85 -5.83
CA GLY A 24 -2.12 13.92 -6.57
C GLY A 24 -0.99 14.63 -7.30
N TRP A 25 0.19 14.02 -7.37
CA TRP A 25 1.36 14.67 -8.00
C TRP A 25 1.11 15.00 -9.49
N GLY A 26 0.37 14.14 -10.20
CA GLY A 26 0.01 14.36 -11.60
C GLY A 26 -0.87 15.59 -11.82
N GLN A 27 -1.53 16.11 -10.79
CA GLN A 27 -2.30 17.35 -10.84
C GLN A 27 -1.41 18.58 -11.08
N TYR A 28 -0.20 18.57 -10.52
CA TYR A 28 0.72 19.72 -10.50
C TYR A 28 1.87 19.59 -11.49
N LEU A 29 1.98 18.47 -12.21
CA LEU A 29 3.06 18.26 -13.17
C LEU A 29 3.16 19.38 -14.22
N HIS A 30 2.01 19.95 -14.62
CA HIS A 30 1.95 21.00 -15.62
C HIS A 30 2.73 22.27 -15.23
N GLU A 31 3.00 22.49 -13.94
CA GLU A 31 3.80 23.61 -13.44
C GLU A 31 5.29 23.47 -13.79
N PHE A 32 5.73 22.26 -14.14
CA PHE A 32 7.14 21.94 -14.38
C PHE A 32 7.46 21.55 -15.83
N LEU A 33 6.45 21.49 -16.70
CA LEU A 33 6.62 21.16 -18.11
C LEU A 33 6.80 22.43 -18.96
N GLY A 34 7.57 22.32 -20.03
CA GLY A 34 7.66 23.37 -21.03
C GLY A 34 6.37 23.54 -21.84
N PRO A 35 6.19 24.67 -22.54
CA PRO A 35 4.93 25.03 -23.22
C PRO A 35 4.56 24.12 -24.40
N GLY A 36 5.43 23.19 -24.81
CA GLY A 36 5.18 22.24 -25.90
C GLY A 36 4.33 21.02 -25.52
N TYR A 37 4.07 20.83 -24.21
CA TYR A 37 3.40 19.65 -23.67
C TYR A 37 2.15 20.00 -22.87
N GLU A 38 1.05 19.30 -23.15
CA GLU A 38 -0.17 19.35 -22.34
C GLU A 38 -0.26 18.12 -21.43
N VAL A 39 -0.48 18.32 -20.13
CA VAL A 39 -0.68 17.19 -19.20
C VAL A 39 -2.08 16.62 -19.35
N LYS A 40 -2.16 15.31 -19.64
CA LYS A 40 -3.40 14.52 -19.62
C LYS A 40 -3.32 13.49 -18.50
N ASN A 41 -3.89 13.82 -17.35
CA ASN A 41 -3.87 12.92 -16.19
C ASN A 41 -5.02 11.90 -16.26
N TYR A 42 -4.68 10.65 -16.53
CA TYR A 42 -5.63 9.53 -16.57
C TYR A 42 -5.53 8.61 -15.34
N ALA A 43 -4.73 8.98 -14.34
CA ALA A 43 -4.63 8.25 -13.08
C ALA A 43 -5.97 8.21 -12.33
N ARG A 44 -6.22 7.11 -11.62
CA ARG A 44 -7.50 6.85 -10.95
C ARG A 44 -7.36 6.12 -9.63
N ASP A 45 -8.36 6.31 -8.77
CA ASP A 45 -8.37 5.70 -7.44
C ASP A 45 -8.41 4.20 -7.47
N ALA A 46 -7.55 3.61 -6.63
CA ALA A 46 -7.40 2.17 -6.47
C ALA A 46 -7.24 1.40 -7.79
N MET A 47 -6.75 2.07 -8.83
CA MET A 47 -6.52 1.48 -10.13
C MET A 47 -5.35 0.52 -10.07
N THR A 48 -5.48 -0.59 -10.80
CA THR A 48 -4.40 -1.57 -10.98
C THR A 48 -4.04 -1.70 -12.45
N LEU A 49 -2.83 -2.19 -12.75
CA LEU A 49 -2.42 -2.52 -14.12
C LEU A 49 -3.46 -3.38 -14.85
N ARG A 50 -3.88 -4.51 -14.26
CA ARG A 50 -4.89 -5.42 -14.82
C ARG A 50 -6.19 -4.67 -15.15
N GLY A 51 -6.73 -3.93 -14.18
CA GLY A 51 -8.01 -3.24 -14.37
C GLY A 51 -7.95 -2.12 -15.40
N TYR A 52 -6.84 -1.37 -15.46
CA TYR A 52 -6.68 -0.34 -16.48
C TYR A 52 -6.48 -0.96 -17.87
N PHE A 53 -5.75 -2.07 -17.95
CA PHE A 53 -5.43 -2.74 -19.21
C PHE A 53 -6.69 -3.26 -19.88
N THR A 54 -7.59 -3.89 -19.11
CA THR A 54 -8.84 -4.45 -19.64
C THR A 54 -9.85 -3.38 -20.04
N ASP A 55 -9.97 -2.29 -19.27
CA ASP A 55 -11.14 -1.42 -19.38
C ASP A 55 -10.87 -0.10 -20.12
N ARG A 56 -9.62 0.36 -20.16
CA ARG A 56 -9.28 1.76 -20.49
C ARG A 56 -8.11 1.91 -21.43
N PHE A 57 -7.16 0.99 -21.41
CA PHE A 57 -5.90 1.17 -22.10
C PHE A 57 -6.06 1.37 -23.61
N VAL A 58 -6.96 0.63 -24.26
CA VAL A 58 -7.27 0.81 -25.69
C VAL A 58 -7.72 2.25 -26.02
N LYS A 59 -8.50 2.89 -25.14
CA LYS A 59 -8.93 4.28 -25.36
C LYS A 59 -7.77 5.26 -25.28
N LEU A 60 -6.79 5.01 -24.41
CA LEU A 60 -5.56 5.80 -24.38
C LEU A 60 -4.78 5.60 -25.66
N LEU A 61 -4.51 4.35 -26.07
CA LEU A 61 -3.73 4.03 -27.27
C LEU A 61 -4.29 4.75 -28.50
N ASN A 62 -5.61 4.66 -28.71
CA ASN A 62 -6.30 5.35 -29.81
C ASN A 62 -6.21 6.89 -29.76
N SER A 63 -5.79 7.45 -28.63
CA SER A 63 -5.60 8.90 -28.45
C SER A 63 -4.14 9.33 -28.49
N LEU A 64 -3.18 8.41 -28.55
CA LEU A 64 -1.75 8.73 -28.60
C LEU A 64 -1.33 9.15 -30.01
N GLU A 65 -0.33 10.01 -30.07
CA GLU A 65 0.32 10.46 -31.31
C GLU A 65 1.85 10.33 -31.14
N PRO A 66 2.61 10.16 -32.24
CA PRO A 66 4.06 10.14 -32.18
C PRO A 66 4.65 11.37 -31.49
N GLY A 67 5.53 11.16 -30.51
CA GLY A 67 6.13 12.23 -29.70
C GLY A 67 5.43 12.52 -28.37
N ASP A 68 4.29 11.88 -28.11
CA ASP A 68 3.67 11.87 -26.79
C ASP A 68 4.53 11.13 -25.76
N PHE A 69 4.35 11.48 -24.48
CA PHE A 69 4.96 10.80 -23.33
C PHE A 69 3.89 10.13 -22.48
N VAL A 70 4.21 8.96 -21.93
CA VAL A 70 3.30 8.24 -21.03
C VAL A 70 4.03 7.77 -19.79
N ALA A 71 3.73 8.38 -18.65
CA ALA A 71 4.18 7.92 -17.33
C ALA A 71 3.27 6.78 -16.83
N ILE A 72 3.86 5.71 -16.29
CA ILE A 72 3.16 4.51 -15.82
C ILE A 72 3.47 4.29 -14.32
N ASP A 73 2.62 4.81 -13.43
CA ASP A 73 2.77 4.82 -11.96
C ASP A 73 1.84 3.80 -11.26
N PHE A 74 2.31 2.56 -11.14
CA PHE A 74 1.61 1.44 -10.49
C PHE A 74 2.50 0.70 -9.48
N GLY A 75 1.90 -0.14 -8.64
CA GLY A 75 2.60 -0.95 -7.62
C GLY A 75 2.13 -0.66 -6.19
N ALA A 76 1.67 0.57 -5.91
CA ALA A 76 1.19 0.95 -4.57
C ALA A 76 -0.12 0.24 -4.15
N VAL A 77 -0.88 -0.25 -5.14
CA VAL A 77 -2.17 -0.92 -4.95
C VAL A 77 -2.01 -2.44 -5.08
N GLU A 78 -1.20 -2.88 -6.03
CA GLU A 78 -1.00 -4.27 -6.43
C GLU A 78 -0.33 -5.13 -5.36
N GLN A 79 0.41 -4.53 -4.43
CA GLN A 79 1.06 -5.26 -3.34
C GLN A 79 0.14 -5.84 -2.27
N ARG A 80 -1.14 -5.44 -2.27
CA ARG A 80 -2.08 -5.77 -1.20
C ARG A 80 -2.63 -7.18 -1.35
N VAL A 81 -1.85 -8.19 -0.95
CA VAL A 81 -2.25 -9.61 -1.02
C VAL A 81 -3.58 -9.89 -0.32
N ASN A 82 -3.88 -9.17 0.76
CA ASN A 82 -5.14 -9.27 1.52
C ASN A 82 -6.37 -8.66 0.84
N VAL A 83 -6.18 -8.05 -0.34
CA VAL A 83 -7.24 -7.52 -1.21
C VAL A 83 -7.17 -8.24 -2.57
N PRO A 84 -7.75 -9.46 -2.68
CA PRO A 84 -7.53 -10.35 -3.83
C PRO A 84 -7.75 -9.73 -5.21
N LEU A 85 -8.77 -8.88 -5.35
CA LEU A 85 -9.11 -8.24 -6.62
C LEU A 85 -8.09 -7.19 -7.08
N ARG A 86 -7.20 -6.74 -6.18
CA ARG A 86 -6.16 -5.74 -6.48
C ARG A 86 -4.78 -6.36 -6.59
N TYR A 87 -4.55 -7.51 -5.97
CA TYR A 87 -3.24 -8.13 -5.90
C TYR A 87 -2.76 -8.67 -7.25
N HIS A 88 -1.53 -8.33 -7.63
CA HIS A 88 -0.82 -8.96 -8.74
C HIS A 88 0.45 -9.62 -8.24
N GLY A 89 0.66 -10.90 -8.59
CA GLY A 89 1.94 -11.55 -8.30
C GLY A 89 3.11 -10.89 -9.05
N PRO A 90 4.37 -11.09 -8.64
CA PRO A 90 5.53 -10.43 -9.25
C PRO A 90 5.63 -10.62 -10.77
N ARG A 91 5.43 -11.85 -11.25
CA ARG A 91 5.43 -12.16 -12.69
C ARG A 91 4.33 -11.41 -13.42
N GLU A 92 3.11 -11.46 -12.88
CA GLU A 92 1.96 -10.79 -13.50
C GLU A 92 2.16 -9.27 -13.60
N PHE A 93 2.64 -8.64 -12.52
CA PHE A 93 2.92 -7.21 -12.48
C PHE A 93 3.89 -6.79 -13.59
N LYS A 94 5.01 -7.52 -13.73
CA LYS A 94 6.02 -7.27 -14.76
C LYS A 94 5.49 -7.50 -16.18
N GLU A 95 4.74 -8.57 -16.41
CA GLU A 95 4.16 -8.87 -17.73
C GLU A 95 3.19 -7.77 -18.18
N TYR A 96 2.36 -7.24 -17.26
CA TYR A 96 1.53 -6.09 -17.60
C TYR A 96 2.37 -4.88 -17.97
N LEU A 97 3.36 -4.49 -17.15
CA LEU A 97 4.24 -3.36 -17.48
C LEU A 97 4.90 -3.52 -18.85
N ARG A 98 5.35 -4.73 -19.20
CA ARG A 98 5.89 -5.04 -20.52
C ARG A 98 4.87 -4.78 -21.64
N LEU A 99 3.65 -5.28 -21.49
CA LEU A 99 2.58 -5.05 -22.46
C LEU A 99 2.23 -3.57 -22.61
N TYR A 100 2.22 -2.80 -21.52
CA TYR A 100 2.02 -1.35 -21.58
C TYR A 100 3.12 -0.66 -22.37
N VAL A 101 4.39 -0.95 -22.04
CA VAL A 101 5.55 -0.35 -22.71
C VAL A 101 5.55 -0.67 -24.21
N GLU A 102 5.34 -1.94 -24.58
CA GLU A 102 5.30 -2.37 -25.98
C GLU A 102 4.19 -1.68 -26.77
N ALA A 103 2.97 -1.64 -26.23
CA ALA A 103 1.84 -1.02 -26.92
C ALA A 103 1.97 0.50 -27.04
N ILE A 104 2.42 1.20 -25.99
CA ILE A 104 2.65 2.66 -26.03
C ILE A 104 3.72 3.00 -27.08
N ARG A 105 4.82 2.23 -27.12
CA ARG A 105 5.87 2.39 -28.12
C ARG A 105 5.37 2.12 -29.54
N GLY A 106 4.46 1.17 -29.70
CA GLY A 106 3.79 0.86 -30.97
C GLY A 106 3.04 2.05 -31.59
N GLU A 107 2.49 2.93 -30.75
CA GLU A 107 1.83 4.18 -31.17
C GLU A 107 2.80 5.35 -31.42
N GLY A 108 4.12 5.11 -31.32
CA GLY A 108 5.15 6.15 -31.48
C GLY A 108 5.32 7.08 -30.27
N ALA A 109 4.68 6.77 -29.14
CA ALA A 109 4.85 7.49 -27.88
C ALA A 109 6.00 6.92 -27.04
N THR A 110 6.53 7.72 -26.11
CA THR A 110 7.63 7.33 -25.22
C THR A 110 7.09 6.89 -23.86
N PRO A 111 7.16 5.58 -23.51
CA PRO A 111 6.77 5.11 -22.18
C PRO A 111 7.88 5.38 -21.16
N VAL A 112 7.48 5.81 -19.97
CA VAL A 112 8.34 5.96 -18.79
C VAL A 112 7.69 5.22 -17.62
N VAL A 113 8.39 4.20 -17.09
CA VAL A 113 7.94 3.47 -15.92
C VAL A 113 8.23 4.30 -14.67
N VAL A 114 7.28 4.35 -13.74
CA VAL A 114 7.41 5.12 -12.50
C VAL A 114 7.21 4.17 -11.32
N THR A 115 8.18 4.11 -10.42
CA THR A 115 8.06 3.32 -9.18
C THR A 115 7.07 3.99 -8.22
N PRO A 116 6.33 3.26 -7.37
CA PRO A 116 5.38 3.88 -6.44
C PRO A 116 6.08 4.74 -5.39
N ALA A 117 5.61 5.98 -5.19
CA ALA A 117 6.16 6.92 -4.22
C ALA A 117 6.14 6.36 -2.78
N ALA A 118 7.17 6.67 -1.99
CA ALA A 118 7.28 6.26 -0.59
C ALA A 118 6.11 6.78 0.26
N ARG A 119 5.72 5.99 1.26
CA ARG A 119 4.71 6.39 2.24
C ARG A 119 5.38 7.10 3.43
N CYS A 120 4.65 7.98 4.10
CA CYS A 120 5.09 8.61 5.35
C CYS A 120 5.04 7.60 6.51
N VAL A 121 5.99 6.67 6.54
CA VAL A 121 6.10 5.61 7.54
C VAL A 121 7.55 5.52 7.99
N PHE A 122 7.76 5.64 9.30
CA PHE A 122 9.07 5.59 9.92
C PHE A 122 9.17 4.40 10.89
N ASP A 123 10.34 3.75 10.93
CA ASP A 123 10.67 2.72 11.90
C ASP A 123 10.89 3.33 13.29
N VAL A 124 11.17 2.48 14.28
CA VAL A 124 11.39 2.88 15.68
C VAL A 124 12.59 3.81 15.89
N HIS A 125 13.49 3.89 14.90
CA HIS A 125 14.69 4.72 14.90
C HIS A 125 14.53 6.01 14.08
N GLY A 126 13.37 6.19 13.43
CA GLY A 126 13.11 7.35 12.57
C GLY A 126 13.61 7.19 11.14
N ASN A 127 13.96 5.99 10.69
CA ASN A 127 14.29 5.72 9.28
C ASN A 127 13.02 5.50 8.47
N VAL A 128 13.02 5.92 7.21
CA VAL A 128 11.88 5.69 6.30
C VAL A 128 11.76 4.20 5.98
N VAL A 129 10.56 3.65 6.11
CA VAL A 129 10.28 2.23 5.87
C VAL A 129 9.74 2.04 4.47
N ASP A 130 10.31 1.10 3.72
CA ASP A 130 9.68 0.63 2.50
C ASP A 130 8.43 -0.18 2.85
N THR A 131 7.29 0.28 2.34
CA THR A 131 5.98 -0.35 2.54
C THR A 131 5.37 -0.80 1.22
N HIS A 132 6.16 -0.86 0.15
CA HIS A 132 5.76 -1.32 -1.19
C HIS A 132 6.33 -2.68 -1.55
N ASP A 133 6.97 -3.37 -0.61
CA ASP A 133 7.59 -4.66 -0.82
C ASP A 133 8.54 -4.63 -2.04
N GLY A 134 8.60 -5.71 -2.83
CA GLY A 134 9.43 -5.75 -4.04
C GLY A 134 8.95 -4.90 -5.22
N TYR A 135 7.81 -4.20 -5.14
CA TYR A 135 7.20 -3.54 -6.31
C TYR A 135 8.04 -2.40 -6.92
N PRO A 136 8.73 -1.54 -6.15
CA PRO A 136 9.69 -0.60 -6.72
C PRO A 136 10.76 -1.33 -7.55
N GLN A 137 11.27 -2.46 -7.06
CA GLN A 137 12.25 -3.25 -7.79
C GLN A 137 11.65 -3.94 -9.03
N TYR A 138 10.46 -4.52 -8.94
CA TYR A 138 9.80 -5.14 -10.09
C TYR A 138 9.52 -4.13 -11.22
N ALA A 139 9.21 -2.87 -10.87
CA ALA A 139 9.06 -1.80 -11.85
C ALA A 139 10.40 -1.45 -12.53
N ARG A 140 11.50 -1.34 -11.77
CA ARG A 140 12.85 -1.15 -12.33
C ARG A 140 13.26 -2.30 -13.25
N ASP A 141 13.01 -3.54 -12.83
CA ASP A 141 13.31 -4.74 -13.60
C ASP A 141 12.54 -4.76 -14.92
N ALA A 142 11.23 -4.48 -14.89
CA ALA A 142 10.42 -4.41 -16.10
C ALA A 142 10.88 -3.28 -17.06
N ALA A 143 11.28 -2.13 -16.53
CA ALA A 143 11.84 -1.05 -17.33
C ALA A 143 13.15 -1.47 -18.01
N ALA A 144 14.04 -2.12 -17.27
CA ALA A 144 15.30 -2.64 -17.78
C ALA A 144 15.10 -3.73 -18.86
N GLU A 145 14.18 -4.67 -18.63
CA GLU A 145 13.85 -5.76 -19.57
C GLU A 145 13.26 -5.24 -20.89
N THR A 146 12.55 -4.11 -20.86
CA THR A 146 11.89 -3.52 -22.04
C THR A 146 12.66 -2.35 -22.67
N GLY A 147 13.75 -1.93 -22.04
CA GLY A 147 14.50 -0.72 -22.39
C GLY A 147 13.70 0.58 -22.24
N ALA A 148 12.65 0.60 -21.42
CA ALA A 148 11.91 1.83 -21.13
C ALA A 148 12.68 2.72 -20.14
N GLY A 149 12.46 4.03 -20.23
CA GLY A 149 12.93 4.96 -19.23
C GLY A 149 12.29 4.68 -17.86
N VAL A 150 12.99 5.00 -16.77
CA VAL A 150 12.48 4.85 -15.41
C VAL A 150 12.65 6.13 -14.61
N VAL A 151 11.59 6.54 -13.90
CA VAL A 151 11.67 7.52 -12.81
C VAL A 151 11.48 6.79 -11.49
N ASP A 152 12.56 6.72 -10.71
CA ASP A 152 12.56 6.08 -9.39
C ASP A 152 11.98 7.01 -8.32
N LEU A 153 10.68 7.29 -8.44
CA LEU A 153 9.96 8.16 -7.51
C LEU A 153 9.99 7.61 -6.07
N ASN A 154 10.09 6.29 -5.89
CA ASN A 154 10.24 5.67 -4.58
C ASN A 154 11.52 6.11 -3.89
N LEU A 155 12.67 6.04 -4.58
CA LEU A 155 13.95 6.51 -4.06
C LEU A 155 13.95 8.02 -3.78
N LEU A 156 13.42 8.82 -4.71
CA LEU A 156 13.39 10.28 -4.59
C LEU A 156 12.56 10.73 -3.38
N THR A 157 11.37 10.15 -3.21
CA THR A 157 10.48 10.49 -2.10
C THR A 157 10.95 9.90 -0.77
N THR A 158 11.67 8.77 -0.78
CA THR A 158 12.37 8.26 0.42
C THR A 158 13.41 9.27 0.91
N ARG A 159 14.28 9.77 0.02
CA ARG A 159 15.28 10.79 0.38
C ARG A 159 14.65 12.10 0.86
N MET A 160 13.55 12.52 0.22
CA MET A 160 12.78 13.67 0.68
C MET A 160 12.30 13.47 2.12
N LEU A 161 11.73 12.31 2.44
CA LEU A 161 11.26 12.01 3.80
C LEU A 161 12.41 11.93 4.81
N GLU A 162 13.57 11.39 4.44
CA GLU A 162 14.78 11.37 5.28
C GLU A 162 15.28 12.80 5.59
N GLN A 163 15.24 13.70 4.61
CA GLN A 163 15.65 15.10 4.77
C GLN A 163 14.66 15.91 5.61
N VAL A 164 13.36 15.71 5.38
CA VAL A 164 12.28 16.42 6.10
C VAL A 164 12.20 15.92 7.56
N GLY A 165 12.38 14.62 7.76
CA GLY A 165 12.34 13.98 9.08
C GLY A 165 10.93 13.82 9.65
N CYS A 166 10.83 12.98 10.69
CA CYS A 166 9.56 12.63 11.34
C CYS A 166 8.85 13.83 12.00
N THR A 167 9.56 14.92 12.27
CA THR A 167 9.00 16.11 12.93
C THR A 167 8.23 17.04 11.99
N ARG A 168 8.36 16.84 10.67
CA ARG A 168 7.77 17.69 9.63
C ARG A 168 7.03 16.89 8.55
N ALA A 169 7.42 15.63 8.31
CA ALA A 169 6.98 14.84 7.15
C ALA A 169 5.45 14.77 6.99
N ARG A 170 4.71 14.70 8.11
CA ARG A 170 3.24 14.71 8.12
C ARG A 170 2.64 15.88 7.33
N GLY A 171 3.30 17.04 7.33
CA GLY A 171 2.86 18.25 6.63
C GLY A 171 2.87 18.15 5.10
N LEU A 172 3.36 17.06 4.51
CA LEU A 172 3.29 16.77 3.07
C LEU A 172 2.20 15.75 2.72
N PHE A 173 1.52 15.20 3.72
CA PHE A 173 0.55 14.13 3.53
C PHE A 173 -0.85 14.58 3.92
N ARG A 174 -1.85 13.81 3.51
CA ARG A 174 -3.25 13.98 3.90
C ARG A 174 -3.44 13.50 5.34
N TRP A 175 -2.78 14.17 6.27
CA TRP A 175 -2.72 13.80 7.67
C TRP A 175 -2.94 15.04 8.54
N GLU A 176 -4.17 15.17 9.00
CA GLU A 176 -4.69 16.32 9.72
C GLU A 176 -5.25 15.90 11.08
N ASP A 177 -4.99 16.72 12.09
CA ASP A 177 -5.56 16.52 13.43
C ASP A 177 -7.06 16.88 13.43
N ALA A 178 -7.79 16.45 14.45
CA ALA A 178 -9.21 16.71 14.57
C ALA A 178 -9.49 18.23 14.63
N GLY A 179 -10.48 18.69 13.87
CA GLY A 179 -10.83 20.11 13.75
C GLY A 179 -9.92 20.95 12.85
N ALA A 180 -8.81 20.42 12.32
CA ALA A 180 -7.87 21.20 11.52
C ALA A 180 -8.34 21.47 10.08
N HIS A 181 -9.20 20.61 9.52
CA HIS A 181 -9.65 20.73 8.13
C HIS A 181 -11.18 20.58 7.99
N PRO A 182 -11.88 21.48 7.25
CA PRO A 182 -13.34 21.51 7.18
C PRO A 182 -13.96 20.24 6.57
N ASN A 183 -13.32 19.63 5.57
CA ASN A 183 -13.80 18.38 4.98
C ASN A 183 -13.53 17.14 5.87
N HIS A 184 -12.72 17.28 6.92
CA HIS A 184 -12.32 16.20 7.83
C HIS A 184 -12.39 16.68 9.28
N PRO A 185 -13.59 17.01 9.79
CA PRO A 185 -13.75 17.59 11.13
C PRO A 185 -13.29 16.66 12.25
N GLU A 186 -13.25 15.35 12.01
CA GLU A 186 -12.75 14.34 12.97
C GLU A 186 -11.23 14.13 12.89
N GLY A 187 -10.58 14.77 11.91
CA GLY A 187 -9.20 14.50 11.52
C GLY A 187 -9.11 13.39 10.47
N ILE A 188 -7.91 13.19 9.95
CA ILE A 188 -7.61 12.09 9.03
C ILE A 188 -6.14 11.71 9.14
N ILE A 189 -5.84 10.42 9.10
CA ILE A 189 -4.47 9.89 9.13
C ILE A 189 -4.27 9.04 7.89
N ASP A 190 -3.59 9.62 6.91
CA ASP A 190 -3.24 8.99 5.66
C ASP A 190 -1.75 9.20 5.38
N SER A 191 -1.00 8.11 5.31
CA SER A 191 0.45 8.13 5.01
C SER A 191 0.75 7.80 3.55
N THR A 192 -0.28 7.61 2.73
CA THR A 192 -0.14 7.27 1.31
C THR A 192 -0.41 8.48 0.43
N HIS A 193 -1.49 9.22 0.71
CA HIS A 193 -1.90 10.33 -0.15
C HIS A 193 -1.27 11.64 0.32
N PHE A 194 -0.85 12.44 -0.65
CA PHE A 194 -0.27 13.76 -0.39
C PHE A 194 -1.35 14.80 -0.12
N ASN A 195 -0.94 15.90 0.51
CA ASN A 195 -1.66 17.15 0.41
C ASN A 195 -1.11 18.01 -0.76
N GLU A 196 -1.63 19.21 -0.98
CA GLU A 196 -1.18 20.08 -2.06
C GLU A 196 0.35 20.36 -2.04
N PRO A 197 0.96 20.81 -0.93
CA PRO A 197 2.41 20.96 -0.82
C PRO A 197 3.19 19.69 -1.18
N GLY A 198 2.79 18.54 -0.63
CA GLY A 198 3.45 17.26 -0.92
C GLY A 198 3.32 16.84 -2.37
N ALA A 199 2.13 16.98 -2.96
CA ALA A 199 1.88 16.61 -4.35
C ALA A 199 2.67 17.48 -5.33
N ARG A 200 2.77 18.79 -5.06
CA ARG A 200 3.62 19.72 -5.84
C ARG A 200 5.10 19.34 -5.75
N GLU A 201 5.61 19.07 -4.55
CA GLU A 201 7.01 18.69 -4.37
C GLU A 201 7.35 17.36 -5.05
N VAL A 202 6.46 16.38 -4.95
CA VAL A 202 6.63 15.09 -5.65
C VAL A 202 6.59 15.26 -7.16
N ALA A 203 5.73 16.14 -7.69
CA ALA A 203 5.70 16.48 -9.12
C ALA A 203 6.99 17.16 -9.58
N ARG A 204 7.57 18.06 -8.76
CA ARG A 204 8.86 18.68 -9.01
C ARG A 204 10.01 17.67 -9.01
N LEU A 205 10.03 16.74 -8.06
CA LEU A 205 11.01 15.65 -8.00
C LEU A 205 10.91 14.74 -9.23
N PHE A 206 9.68 14.40 -9.63
CA PHE A 206 9.41 13.62 -10.85
C PHE A 206 9.94 14.35 -12.09
N ALA A 207 9.60 15.63 -12.29
CA ALA A 207 10.05 16.43 -13.42
C ALA A 207 11.59 16.62 -13.42
N THR A 208 12.19 16.78 -12.24
CA THR A 208 13.65 16.85 -12.08
C THR A 208 14.32 15.58 -12.61
N ALA A 209 13.83 14.41 -12.19
CA ALA A 209 14.38 13.12 -12.62
C ALA A 209 14.12 12.82 -14.10
N LEU A 210 12.98 13.27 -14.62
CA LEU A 210 12.60 13.08 -16.03
C LEU A 210 13.61 13.66 -17.02
N GLN A 211 14.33 14.73 -16.65
CA GLN A 211 15.40 15.31 -17.48
C GLN A 211 16.54 14.32 -17.78
N SER A 212 16.75 13.33 -16.91
CA SER A 212 17.79 12.31 -17.07
C SER A 212 17.27 11.01 -17.72
N VAL A 213 15.98 10.95 -18.03
CA VAL A 213 15.39 9.76 -18.66
C VAL A 213 15.75 9.71 -20.15
N PRO A 214 16.27 8.57 -20.65
CA PRO A 214 16.57 8.42 -22.07
C PRO A 214 15.34 8.67 -22.95
N GLY A 215 15.52 9.46 -24.01
CA GLY A 215 14.45 9.82 -24.93
C GLY A 215 13.67 11.08 -24.55
N THR A 216 13.87 11.66 -23.37
CA THR A 216 13.25 12.94 -22.99
C THR A 216 13.70 14.07 -23.94
N PRO A 217 12.78 14.73 -24.66
CA PRO A 217 13.12 15.79 -25.59
C PRO A 217 13.50 17.07 -24.87
N GLN A 218 14.35 17.86 -25.53
CA GLN A 218 14.71 19.19 -25.05
C GLN A 218 13.46 20.07 -24.95
N GLY A 219 13.28 20.71 -23.80
CA GLY A 219 12.13 21.58 -23.52
C GLY A 219 10.87 20.86 -23.03
N LEU A 220 10.92 19.54 -22.79
CA LEU A 220 9.81 18.85 -22.12
C LEU A 220 9.64 19.35 -20.68
N VAL A 221 10.74 19.49 -19.95
CA VAL A 221 10.79 20.05 -18.59
C VAL A 221 11.31 21.48 -18.69
N ASP A 222 10.73 22.40 -17.92
CA ASP A 222 11.27 23.74 -17.73
C ASP A 222 12.27 23.74 -16.56
N PRO A 223 13.59 23.85 -16.79
CA PRO A 223 14.57 23.81 -15.71
C PRO A 223 14.44 24.97 -14.71
N GLN A 224 13.85 26.11 -15.12
CA GLN A 224 13.67 27.27 -14.25
C GLN A 224 12.56 27.06 -13.23
N SER A 225 11.62 26.17 -13.52
CA SER A 225 10.51 25.80 -12.62
C SER A 225 10.93 24.86 -11.48
N LEU A 226 12.11 24.22 -11.56
CA LEU A 226 12.51 23.13 -10.66
C LEU A 226 13.07 23.59 -9.30
N VAL A 227 12.73 24.80 -8.87
CA VAL A 227 13.20 25.38 -7.61
C VAL A 227 12.56 24.62 -6.43
N PRO A 228 13.36 24.06 -5.50
CA PRO A 228 12.83 23.43 -4.30
C PRO A 228 11.99 24.41 -3.47
N GLY A 229 10.86 23.94 -2.96
CA GLY A 229 10.06 24.68 -1.99
C GLY A 229 10.64 24.62 -0.57
N ASP A 230 10.05 25.39 0.34
CA ASP A 230 10.39 25.33 1.77
C ASP A 230 9.83 24.05 2.41
N PHE A 231 10.54 23.55 3.42
CA PHE A 231 10.01 22.45 4.24
C PHE A 231 8.78 22.88 5.03
N PRO A 232 7.80 21.97 5.24
CA PRO A 232 6.71 22.22 6.17
C PRO A 232 7.24 22.61 7.57
N PRO A 233 6.51 23.42 8.34
CA PRO A 233 6.90 23.76 9.70
C PRO A 233 7.00 22.51 10.59
N VAL A 234 7.74 22.62 11.70
CA VAL A 234 7.75 21.56 12.74
C VAL A 234 6.33 21.39 13.27
N LEU A 235 5.89 20.15 13.44
CA LEU A 235 4.55 19.86 13.92
C LEU A 235 4.37 20.35 15.37
N PRO A 236 3.18 20.82 15.76
CA PRO A 236 2.92 21.36 17.09
C PRO A 236 3.37 20.42 18.24
N GLU A 237 3.18 19.11 18.08
CA GLU A 237 3.59 18.10 19.06
C GLU A 237 5.10 18.10 19.35
N PHE A 238 5.94 18.59 18.46
CA PHE A 238 7.39 18.67 18.67
C PHE A 238 7.86 20.07 19.12
N THR A 239 6.91 20.98 19.40
CA THR A 239 7.21 22.34 19.87
C THR A 239 6.90 22.55 21.35
N VAL A 240 6.19 21.60 21.98
CA VAL A 240 5.76 21.67 23.39
C VAL A 240 6.97 21.71 24.32
N GLN A 241 7.00 22.69 25.22
CA GLN A 241 8.04 22.84 26.24
C GLN A 241 7.51 22.32 27.59
N HIS A 242 8.35 21.60 28.34
CA HIS A 242 8.03 21.04 29.66
C HIS A 242 6.73 20.21 29.76
N PRO A 243 6.45 19.30 28.79
CA PRO A 243 5.20 18.51 28.78
C PRO A 243 4.98 17.68 30.04
N GLU A 244 6.05 17.24 30.71
CA GLU A 244 6.03 16.44 31.94
C GLU A 244 5.26 17.11 33.09
N SER A 245 5.17 18.44 33.09
CA SER A 245 4.44 19.20 34.09
C SER A 245 2.94 18.84 34.11
N ALA A 246 2.40 18.39 32.98
CA ALA A 246 1.01 17.97 32.86
C ALA A 246 0.69 16.65 33.60
N LEU A 247 1.69 15.82 33.90
CA LEU A 247 1.51 14.57 34.65
C LEU A 247 1.61 14.75 36.17
N VAL A 248 2.37 15.75 36.63
CA VAL A 248 2.74 15.90 38.05
C VAL A 248 1.92 16.99 38.74
N GLY A 249 1.47 18.00 38.01
CA GLY A 249 0.62 19.06 38.57
C GLY A 249 -0.73 18.51 39.04
N PRO A 250 -1.38 19.16 40.04
CA PRO A 250 -2.75 18.79 40.37
C PRO A 250 -3.63 18.99 39.12
N PRO A 251 -4.57 18.07 38.82
CA PRO A 251 -5.50 18.30 37.72
C PRO A 251 -6.42 19.45 38.10
N HIS A 252 -6.60 20.39 37.16
CA HIS A 252 -7.39 21.61 37.38
C HIS A 252 -8.69 21.60 36.57
N SER A 253 -8.92 20.62 35.69
CA SER A 253 -10.09 20.62 34.82
C SER A 253 -10.62 19.23 34.45
N GLY A 254 -11.95 19.14 34.30
CA GLY A 254 -12.64 18.06 33.59
C GLY A 254 -12.43 16.62 34.09
N ARG A 255 -12.87 15.68 33.26
CA ARG A 255 -12.66 14.24 33.36
C ARG A 255 -11.43 13.81 32.55
N PRO A 256 -10.82 12.67 32.87
CA PRO A 256 -9.76 12.11 32.03
C PRO A 256 -10.28 11.86 30.60
N PRO A 257 -9.42 12.02 29.56
CA PRO A 257 -9.77 11.62 28.20
C PRO A 257 -10.19 10.15 28.12
N VAL A 258 -11.01 9.79 27.15
CA VAL A 258 -11.42 8.40 26.90
C VAL A 258 -10.73 7.91 25.65
N VAL A 259 -9.90 6.87 25.78
CA VAL A 259 -9.34 6.15 24.62
C VAL A 259 -10.34 5.07 24.18
N VAL A 260 -10.85 5.19 22.97
CA VAL A 260 -11.83 4.25 22.37
C VAL A 260 -11.13 3.12 21.62
N SER A 261 -10.03 3.43 20.92
CA SER A 261 -9.22 2.45 20.20
C SER A 261 -7.74 2.81 20.34
N PRO A 262 -6.84 1.83 20.57
CA PRO A 262 -7.15 0.43 20.87
C PRO A 262 -7.86 0.27 22.22
N VAL A 263 -8.52 -0.87 22.43
CA VAL A 263 -9.04 -1.24 23.75
C VAL A 263 -7.92 -1.81 24.63
N HIS A 264 -8.09 -1.76 25.96
CA HIS A 264 -7.11 -2.30 26.90
C HIS A 264 -6.78 -3.77 26.62
N GLY A 265 -5.49 -4.10 26.54
CA GLY A 265 -4.97 -5.44 26.27
C GLY A 265 -5.02 -5.88 24.80
N GLN A 266 -5.36 -4.99 23.86
CA GLN A 266 -5.41 -5.32 22.44
C GLN A 266 -4.00 -5.49 21.85
N THR A 267 -3.82 -6.53 21.03
CA THR A 267 -2.63 -6.69 20.18
C THR A 267 -2.81 -5.94 18.86
N VAL A 268 -1.83 -5.13 18.49
CA VAL A 268 -1.85 -4.24 17.33
C VAL A 268 -0.53 -4.31 16.55
N SER A 269 -0.48 -3.73 15.34
CA SER A 269 0.78 -3.51 14.61
C SER A 269 1.45 -2.20 15.04
N GLY A 270 2.76 -2.05 14.78
CA GLY A 270 3.54 -0.89 15.22
C GLY A 270 3.10 0.48 14.67
N GLN A 271 2.26 0.52 13.65
CA GLN A 271 1.65 1.74 13.08
C GLN A 271 0.20 1.90 13.57
N LEU A 272 0.03 2.00 14.89
CA LEU A 272 -1.28 2.06 15.55
C LEU A 272 -1.86 3.48 15.55
N LYS A 273 -3.13 3.59 15.15
CA LYS A 273 -3.96 4.78 15.34
C LYS A 273 -4.74 4.69 16.65
N PHE A 274 -4.62 5.73 17.47
CA PHE A 274 -5.44 6.00 18.63
C PHE A 274 -6.62 6.90 18.26
N THR A 275 -7.78 6.62 18.85
CA THR A 275 -8.97 7.46 18.72
C THR A 275 -9.68 7.55 20.05
N GLY A 276 -10.38 8.65 20.30
CA GLY A 276 -11.16 8.77 21.51
C GLY A 276 -11.95 10.06 21.63
N THR A 277 -12.38 10.33 22.86
CA THR A 277 -13.07 11.57 23.23
C THR A 277 -12.41 12.26 24.42
N ALA A 278 -12.70 13.54 24.60
CA ALA A 278 -12.33 14.35 25.75
C ALA A 278 -13.51 15.28 26.11
N ASP A 279 -13.49 15.87 27.30
CA ASP A 279 -14.54 16.80 27.73
C ASP A 279 -14.60 18.02 26.79
N PRO A 280 -15.80 18.57 26.52
CA PRO A 280 -15.94 19.79 25.74
C PRO A 280 -15.07 20.94 26.28
N GLY A 281 -14.41 21.67 25.39
CA GLY A 281 -13.45 22.73 25.73
C GLY A 281 -12.00 22.26 25.82
N THR A 282 -11.75 20.94 25.87
CA THR A 282 -10.40 20.40 25.65
C THR A 282 -9.95 20.78 24.24
N THR A 283 -8.79 21.43 24.12
CA THR A 283 -8.25 21.89 22.82
C THR A 283 -7.14 20.99 22.30
N TYR A 284 -6.38 20.36 23.21
CA TYR A 284 -5.21 19.57 22.85
C TYR A 284 -5.01 18.41 23.83
N LEU A 285 -4.44 17.30 23.34
CA LEU A 285 -4.01 16.18 24.16
C LEU A 285 -2.49 16.03 24.12
N LEU A 286 -1.92 15.69 25.27
CA LEU A 286 -0.53 15.27 25.42
C LEU A 286 -0.47 13.78 25.72
N PHE A 287 0.44 13.08 25.04
CA PHE A 287 0.63 11.64 25.18
C PHE A 287 1.99 11.30 25.79
N PHE A 288 1.99 10.32 26.69
CA PHE A 288 3.17 9.86 27.39
C PHE A 288 3.27 8.33 27.42
N THR A 289 4.48 7.80 27.59
CA THR A 289 4.68 6.39 27.93
C THR A 289 4.23 6.11 29.37
N GLY A 290 4.10 4.84 29.75
CA GLY A 290 3.84 4.46 31.15
C GLY A 290 4.92 4.91 32.14
N ALA A 291 6.12 5.27 31.67
CA ALA A 291 7.19 5.86 32.46
C ALA A 291 7.11 7.40 32.56
N GLY A 292 6.14 8.02 31.90
CA GLY A 292 5.94 9.47 31.88
C GLY A 292 6.76 10.22 30.82
N GLU A 293 7.34 9.53 29.83
CA GLU A 293 8.08 10.17 28.75
C GLU A 293 7.12 10.73 27.70
N TYR A 294 7.29 11.99 27.31
CA TYR A 294 6.45 12.62 26.29
C TYR A 294 6.73 12.06 24.89
N ILE A 295 5.67 11.71 24.15
CA ILE A 295 5.79 11.06 22.83
C ILE A 295 4.97 11.69 21.72
N GLY A 296 4.19 12.74 22.01
CA GLY A 296 3.45 13.50 21.00
C GLY A 296 2.12 14.05 21.49
N GLY A 297 1.32 14.56 20.55
CA GLY A 297 0.07 15.23 20.87
C GLY A 297 -0.85 15.39 19.68
N THR A 298 -2.11 15.70 19.94
CA THR A 298 -3.10 15.95 18.89
C THR A 298 -4.14 16.97 19.34
N SER A 299 -4.69 17.70 18.37
CA SER A 299 -5.84 18.58 18.60
C SER A 299 -7.12 17.78 18.85
N VAL A 300 -8.03 18.39 19.61
CA VAL A 300 -9.38 17.88 19.85
C VAL A 300 -10.37 18.79 19.13
N ASN A 301 -11.35 18.21 18.43
CA ASN A 301 -12.34 19.01 17.73
C ASN A 301 -13.42 19.58 18.68
N ALA A 302 -14.30 20.44 18.15
CA ALA A 302 -15.35 21.10 18.93
C ALA A 302 -16.34 20.15 19.61
N GLU A 303 -16.49 18.91 19.10
CA GLU A 303 -17.33 17.88 19.71
C GLU A 303 -16.57 16.98 20.69
N GLY A 304 -15.32 17.32 21.02
CA GLY A 304 -14.49 16.54 21.94
C GLY A 304 -13.89 15.28 21.32
N ARG A 305 -13.93 15.09 19.99
CA ARG A 305 -13.33 13.92 19.32
C ARG A 305 -11.88 14.19 18.94
N TRP A 306 -11.06 13.15 19.02
CA TRP A 306 -9.65 13.22 18.66
C TRP A 306 -9.16 11.92 18.01
N MET A 307 -8.10 12.05 17.21
CA MET A 307 -7.33 10.93 16.70
C MET A 307 -5.84 11.27 16.69
N TRP A 308 -5.01 10.26 16.93
CA TRP A 308 -3.57 10.42 16.93
C TRP A 308 -2.89 9.14 16.47
N ARG A 309 -1.78 9.28 15.75
CA ARG A 309 -0.86 8.18 15.47
C ARG A 309 0.54 8.74 15.65
N ARG A 310 1.36 8.05 16.42
CA ARG A 310 2.78 8.37 16.53
C ARG A 310 3.42 8.28 15.14
N VAL A 311 4.19 9.29 14.73
CA VAL A 311 4.82 9.33 13.40
C VAL A 311 5.83 8.20 13.22
N VAL A 312 6.55 7.88 14.30
CA VAL A 312 7.49 6.76 14.40
C VAL A 312 6.78 5.51 14.93
N ALA A 313 7.09 4.35 14.34
CA ALA A 313 6.54 3.07 14.78
C ALA A 313 6.75 2.81 16.28
N TRP A 314 5.80 2.11 16.89
CA TRP A 314 5.99 1.57 18.22
C TRP A 314 6.93 0.35 18.18
N PRO A 315 7.87 0.23 19.13
CA PRO A 315 8.64 -1.00 19.32
C PRO A 315 7.75 -2.20 19.64
N ALA A 316 8.19 -3.42 19.34
CA ALA A 316 7.49 -4.62 19.76
C ALA A 316 7.43 -4.74 21.29
N GLY A 317 6.38 -5.39 21.80
CA GLY A 317 6.20 -5.65 23.23
C GLY A 317 5.00 -4.93 23.84
N GLU A 318 4.95 -4.94 25.17
CA GLU A 318 3.87 -4.32 25.96
C GLU A 318 4.12 -2.83 26.16
N HIS A 319 3.07 -2.04 26.01
CA HIS A 319 3.09 -0.59 26.14
C HIS A 319 1.92 -0.09 26.97
N VAL A 320 2.13 1.05 27.62
CA VAL A 320 1.08 1.85 28.23
C VAL A 320 1.14 3.24 27.61
N LEU A 321 0.02 3.70 27.06
CA LEU A 321 -0.18 5.09 26.66
C LEU A 321 -0.90 5.81 27.78
N GLN A 322 -0.32 6.90 28.27
CA GLN A 322 -0.98 7.87 29.12
C GLN A 322 -1.43 9.08 28.29
N ALA A 323 -2.62 9.61 28.56
CA ALA A 323 -3.17 10.76 27.84
C ALA A 323 -3.71 11.80 28.83
N VAL A 324 -3.34 13.07 28.63
CA VAL A 324 -3.79 14.22 29.42
C VAL A 324 -4.41 15.24 28.49
N GLY A 325 -5.56 15.81 28.87
CA GLY A 325 -6.21 16.87 28.13
C GLY A 325 -5.84 18.25 28.64
N LEU A 326 -5.71 19.20 27.71
CA LEU A 326 -5.45 20.61 27.96
C LEU A 326 -6.70 21.44 27.59
N ASP A 327 -7.15 22.28 28.52
CA ASP A 327 -8.15 23.31 28.29
C ASP A 327 -7.67 24.68 28.84
N ASP A 328 -8.54 25.69 28.78
CA ASP A 328 -8.26 27.04 29.29
C ASP A 328 -8.14 27.10 30.83
N ARG A 329 -8.62 26.07 31.54
CA ARG A 329 -8.58 25.96 33.00
C ARG A 329 -7.38 25.16 33.50
N GLY A 330 -6.70 24.43 32.63
CA GLY A 330 -5.47 23.71 32.92
C GLY A 330 -5.46 22.31 32.34
N VAL A 331 -5.05 21.34 33.17
CA VAL A 331 -4.86 19.95 32.76
C VAL A 331 -5.89 19.02 33.40
N SER A 332 -6.34 18.02 32.65
CA SER A 332 -7.21 16.97 33.18
C SER A 332 -6.45 15.84 33.87
N PRO A 333 -7.13 14.97 34.64
CA PRO A 333 -6.53 13.74 35.12
C PRO A 333 -6.04 12.87 33.95
N ALA A 334 -4.95 12.12 34.15
CA ALA A 334 -4.43 11.22 33.13
C ALA A 334 -5.34 10.00 32.92
N ALA A 335 -5.61 9.68 31.66
CA ALA A 335 -6.12 8.37 31.25
C ALA A 335 -4.96 7.44 30.90
N ALA A 336 -5.14 6.12 31.05
CA ALA A 336 -4.15 5.13 30.67
C ALA A 336 -4.77 3.96 29.92
N VAL A 337 -4.10 3.49 28.86
CA VAL A 337 -4.48 2.28 28.13
C VAL A 337 -3.24 1.41 27.88
N GLY A 338 -3.34 0.13 28.20
CA GLY A 338 -2.30 -0.87 27.93
C GLY A 338 -2.59 -1.60 26.62
N PHE A 339 -1.56 -1.88 25.82
CA PHE A 339 -1.66 -2.60 24.55
C PHE A 339 -0.36 -3.34 24.22
N THR A 340 -0.42 -4.29 23.30
CA THR A 340 0.77 -5.05 22.85
C THR A 340 1.01 -4.81 21.38
N VAL A 341 2.26 -4.52 21.01
CA VAL A 341 2.67 -4.32 19.62
C VAL A 341 3.35 -5.59 19.12
N ALA A 342 2.83 -6.12 18.02
CA ALA A 342 3.48 -7.13 17.21
C ALA A 342 4.15 -6.46 15.99
N ASP A 343 5.40 -6.80 15.74
CA ASP A 343 6.19 -6.36 14.59
C ASP A 343 6.37 -7.46 13.52
N HIS A 344 6.07 -8.70 13.88
CA HIS A 344 6.05 -9.85 12.98
C HIS A 344 4.76 -10.66 13.19
N VAL A 345 4.48 -11.53 12.21
CA VAL A 345 3.40 -12.51 12.29
C VAL A 345 3.93 -13.84 11.79
N GLU A 346 3.67 -14.90 12.57
CA GLU A 346 4.13 -16.24 12.26
C GLU A 346 3.38 -16.86 11.07
N ALA A 347 4.10 -17.70 10.34
CA ALA A 347 3.52 -18.46 9.25
C ALA A 347 2.44 -19.44 9.76
N PRO A 348 1.38 -19.70 8.99
CA PRO A 348 0.32 -20.60 9.44
C PRO A 348 0.86 -22.04 9.42
N ALA A 349 0.48 -22.84 10.42
CA ALA A 349 0.73 -24.27 10.41
C ALA A 349 -0.25 -24.95 9.46
N VAL A 350 0.24 -25.74 8.50
CA VAL A 350 -0.58 -26.52 7.57
C VAL A 350 -0.67 -27.95 8.07
N LEU A 351 -1.84 -28.35 8.55
CA LEU A 351 -2.08 -29.68 9.14
C LEU A 351 -2.52 -30.72 8.12
N GLY A 352 -3.02 -30.30 6.96
CA GLY A 352 -3.41 -31.21 5.91
C GLY A 352 -3.64 -30.49 4.57
N PRO A 353 -3.40 -31.16 3.43
CA PRO A 353 -2.83 -32.51 3.29
C PRO A 353 -1.36 -32.59 3.73
N ARG A 354 -0.81 -33.80 3.93
CA ARG A 354 0.61 -33.99 4.23
C ARG A 354 1.50 -33.66 3.02
N GLU A 355 2.76 -33.32 3.26
CA GLU A 355 3.74 -33.07 2.20
C GLU A 355 3.82 -34.24 1.21
N GLY A 356 3.78 -33.91 -0.08
CA GLY A 356 3.83 -34.86 -1.19
C GLY A 356 2.59 -35.74 -1.35
N ALA A 357 1.49 -35.47 -0.65
CA ALA A 357 0.27 -36.26 -0.75
C ALA A 357 -0.37 -36.20 -2.15
N TRP A 358 -1.01 -37.31 -2.53
CA TRP A 358 -1.92 -37.34 -3.65
C TRP A 358 -3.29 -36.78 -3.25
N SER A 359 -3.90 -36.02 -4.14
CA SER A 359 -5.25 -35.46 -3.98
C SER A 359 -6.02 -35.57 -5.28
N GLY A 360 -7.36 -35.62 -5.19
CA GLY A 360 -8.21 -35.29 -6.32
C GLY A 360 -8.10 -33.80 -6.72
N PRO A 361 -8.81 -33.36 -7.76
CA PRO A 361 -8.65 -32.03 -8.36
C PRO A 361 -9.08 -30.87 -7.44
N ARG A 362 -9.76 -31.13 -6.32
CA ARG A 362 -10.14 -30.09 -5.35
C ARG A 362 -9.54 -30.37 -3.96
N PRO A 363 -8.22 -30.16 -3.79
CA PRO A 363 -7.60 -30.32 -2.49
C PRO A 363 -8.26 -29.41 -1.45
N ARG A 364 -8.44 -29.93 -0.24
CA ARG A 364 -8.81 -29.14 0.94
C ARG A 364 -7.56 -28.99 1.80
N PHE A 365 -7.23 -27.74 2.13
CA PHE A 365 -6.18 -27.42 3.08
C PHE A 365 -6.78 -26.99 4.41
N SER A 366 -6.13 -27.35 5.50
CA SER A 366 -6.53 -26.96 6.85
C SER A 366 -5.33 -26.79 7.74
N GLY A 367 -5.48 -25.98 8.78
CA GLY A 367 -4.40 -25.71 9.70
C GLY A 367 -4.77 -24.80 10.86
N THR A 368 -3.74 -24.26 11.49
CA THR A 368 -3.86 -23.27 12.56
C THR A 368 -3.02 -22.03 12.25
N ALA A 369 -3.35 -20.90 12.85
CA ALA A 369 -2.58 -19.66 12.77
C ALA A 369 -2.52 -19.01 14.16
N ALA A 370 -1.52 -18.16 14.37
CA ALA A 370 -1.34 -17.44 15.63
C ALA A 370 -2.55 -16.54 15.95
N ARG A 371 -2.73 -16.22 17.24
CA ARG A 371 -3.77 -15.31 17.71
C ARG A 371 -3.67 -13.96 16.99
N GLY A 372 -4.82 -13.41 16.59
CA GLY A 372 -4.89 -12.12 15.89
C GLY A 372 -4.81 -12.24 14.37
N VAL A 373 -4.24 -13.31 13.81
CA VAL A 373 -4.27 -13.55 12.36
C VAL A 373 -5.71 -13.57 11.88
N SER A 374 -6.01 -12.73 10.89
CA SER A 374 -7.36 -12.54 10.38
C SER A 374 -7.66 -13.42 9.16
N LYS A 375 -6.62 -13.65 8.34
CA LYS A 375 -6.71 -14.42 7.10
C LYS A 375 -5.45 -15.24 6.88
N VAL A 376 -5.63 -16.35 6.19
CA VAL A 376 -4.54 -17.08 5.51
C VAL A 376 -4.73 -16.90 4.01
N MET A 377 -3.70 -16.38 3.36
CA MET A 377 -3.63 -16.22 1.91
C MET A 377 -2.94 -17.45 1.32
N VAL A 378 -3.48 -17.98 0.22
CA VAL A 378 -2.95 -19.18 -0.46
C VAL A 378 -2.46 -18.77 -1.84
N LEU A 379 -1.19 -19.02 -2.12
CA LEU A 379 -0.54 -18.64 -3.37
C LEU A 379 0.08 -19.86 -4.08
N GLU A 380 0.27 -19.75 -5.38
CA GLU A 380 1.08 -20.66 -6.19
C GLU A 380 1.94 -19.82 -7.15
N GLY A 381 3.26 -19.95 -7.06
CA GLY A 381 4.19 -19.14 -7.86
C GLY A 381 3.99 -17.63 -7.69
N GLY A 382 3.66 -17.18 -6.46
CA GLY A 382 3.36 -15.79 -6.14
C GLY A 382 1.98 -15.28 -6.62
N ARG A 383 1.19 -16.08 -7.33
CA ARG A 383 -0.19 -15.75 -7.70
C ARG A 383 -1.13 -16.16 -6.57
N LEU A 384 -2.00 -15.24 -6.14
CA LEU A 384 -3.04 -15.57 -5.18
C LEU A 384 -4.10 -16.47 -5.83
N ILE A 385 -4.35 -17.62 -5.21
CA ILE A 385 -5.32 -18.61 -5.71
C ILE A 385 -6.51 -18.78 -4.74
N ALA A 386 -6.33 -18.58 -3.44
CA ALA A 386 -7.44 -18.59 -2.49
C ALA A 386 -7.15 -17.73 -1.25
N GLU A 387 -8.21 -17.41 -0.50
CA GLU A 387 -8.10 -16.86 0.85
C GLU A 387 -9.06 -17.58 1.78
N THR A 388 -8.75 -17.57 3.08
CA THR A 388 -9.69 -18.01 4.11
C THR A 388 -9.54 -17.19 5.37
N ARG A 389 -10.62 -17.04 6.13
CA ARG A 389 -10.59 -16.41 7.45
C ARG A 389 -10.11 -17.41 8.49
N VAL A 390 -9.32 -16.94 9.43
CA VAL A 390 -8.97 -17.69 10.63
C VAL A 390 -10.10 -17.50 11.65
N LYS A 391 -10.55 -18.60 12.26
CA LYS A 391 -11.58 -18.58 13.30
C LYS A 391 -11.02 -18.09 14.63
N GLU A 392 -11.89 -17.78 15.58
CA GLU A 392 -11.50 -17.36 16.94
C GLU A 392 -10.65 -18.40 17.67
N ASP A 393 -10.86 -19.69 17.39
CA ASP A 393 -10.06 -20.80 17.94
C ASP A 393 -8.68 -20.96 17.23
N GLY A 394 -8.34 -20.08 16.30
CA GLY A 394 -7.09 -20.11 15.53
C GLY A 394 -7.09 -21.10 14.37
N THR A 395 -8.17 -21.85 14.13
CA THR A 395 -8.23 -22.81 13.03
C THR A 395 -8.62 -22.16 11.71
N TRP A 396 -8.15 -22.73 10.60
CA TRP A 396 -8.54 -22.31 9.26
C TRP A 396 -8.70 -23.52 8.33
N SER A 397 -9.51 -23.35 7.30
CA SER A 397 -9.72 -24.34 6.25
C SER A 397 -10.05 -23.63 4.95
N VAL A 398 -9.54 -24.15 3.84
CA VAL A 398 -9.76 -23.58 2.51
C VAL A 398 -9.86 -24.69 1.47
N LYS A 399 -10.76 -24.50 0.52
CA LYS A 399 -10.92 -25.35 -0.65
C LYS A 399 -11.04 -24.42 -1.85
N HIS A 400 -10.18 -24.61 -2.85
CA HIS A 400 -10.25 -23.81 -4.07
C HIS A 400 -11.55 -24.14 -4.84
N PRO A 401 -12.24 -23.14 -5.42
CA PRO A 401 -13.55 -23.36 -6.06
C PRO A 401 -13.46 -24.14 -7.38
N HIS A 402 -12.32 -24.04 -8.08
CA HIS A 402 -12.09 -24.70 -9.36
C HIS A 402 -11.19 -25.93 -9.23
N ASP A 403 -11.35 -26.86 -10.16
CA ASP A 403 -10.52 -28.06 -10.31
C ASP A 403 -9.08 -27.69 -10.69
N TRP A 404 -8.14 -28.30 -9.99
CA TRP A 404 -6.71 -28.18 -10.25
C TRP A 404 -6.34 -29.19 -11.31
N LYS A 405 -5.40 -28.79 -12.17
CA LYS A 405 -4.89 -29.66 -13.22
C LYS A 405 -4.04 -30.79 -12.61
N PRO A 406 -3.96 -31.96 -13.25
CA PRO A 406 -3.03 -33.00 -12.81
C PRO A 406 -1.58 -32.52 -12.86
N GLY A 407 -0.81 -32.86 -11.83
CA GLY A 407 0.58 -32.42 -11.74
C GLY A 407 1.06 -32.21 -10.31
N VAL A 408 2.30 -31.72 -10.19
CA VAL A 408 2.92 -31.32 -8.92
C VAL A 408 2.66 -29.84 -8.72
N HIS A 409 2.08 -29.49 -7.58
CA HIS A 409 1.75 -28.12 -7.21
C HIS A 409 2.50 -27.72 -5.94
N ARG A 410 3.15 -26.56 -5.97
CA ARG A 410 3.85 -25.97 -4.83
C ARG A 410 3.04 -24.79 -4.33
N VAL A 411 2.41 -24.96 -3.18
CA VAL A 411 1.45 -24.03 -2.59
C VAL A 411 2.07 -23.31 -1.42
N GLU A 412 1.85 -22.01 -1.33
CA GLU A 412 2.38 -21.11 -0.31
C GLU A 412 1.24 -20.58 0.56
N PHE A 413 1.41 -20.58 1.88
CA PHE A 413 0.41 -20.13 2.85
C PHE A 413 0.98 -19.00 3.69
N VAL A 414 0.32 -17.83 3.66
CA VAL A 414 0.78 -16.60 4.31
C VAL A 414 -0.27 -16.13 5.32
N SER A 415 0.14 -15.91 6.57
CA SER A 415 -0.71 -15.30 7.60
C SER A 415 -0.78 -13.79 7.38
N VAL A 416 -1.96 -13.21 7.60
CA VAL A 416 -2.18 -11.75 7.58
C VAL A 416 -2.72 -11.27 8.91
N PHE A 417 -1.98 -10.37 9.55
CA PHE A 417 -2.35 -9.67 10.78
C PHE A 417 -2.22 -8.17 10.56
N SER A 418 -3.33 -7.43 10.55
CA SER A 418 -3.31 -6.00 10.21
C SER A 418 -2.61 -5.77 8.85
N ALA A 419 -1.57 -4.92 8.81
CA ALA A 419 -0.71 -4.71 7.65
C ALA A 419 0.48 -5.70 7.56
N LEU A 420 0.71 -6.53 8.58
CA LEU A 420 1.80 -7.51 8.62
C LEU A 420 1.42 -8.78 7.87
N ARG A 421 2.45 -9.41 7.30
CA ARG A 421 2.35 -10.71 6.64
C ARG A 421 3.55 -11.59 7.01
N SER A 422 3.33 -12.89 7.07
CA SER A 422 4.39 -13.84 7.40
C SER A 422 5.23 -14.18 6.18
N SER A 423 6.40 -14.81 6.42
CA SER A 423 6.98 -15.69 5.40
C SER A 423 6.01 -16.85 5.09
N PRO A 424 6.05 -17.44 3.89
CA PRO A 424 5.12 -18.50 3.54
C PRO A 424 5.51 -19.84 4.18
N THR A 425 4.52 -20.56 4.70
CA THR A 425 4.62 -22.03 4.83
C THR A 425 4.41 -22.63 3.45
N VAL A 426 5.27 -23.55 3.03
CA VAL A 426 5.20 -24.18 1.70
C VAL A 426 4.75 -25.63 1.84
N LEU A 427 3.82 -26.05 0.98
CA LEU A 427 3.38 -27.44 0.85
C LEU A 427 3.41 -27.87 -0.61
N THR A 428 3.99 -29.03 -0.89
CA THR A 428 3.90 -29.67 -2.20
C THR A 428 2.83 -30.76 -2.18
N LEU A 429 1.97 -30.79 -3.19
CA LEU A 429 1.02 -31.88 -3.41
C LEU A 429 0.99 -32.35 -4.85
N LYS A 430 0.42 -33.53 -5.06
CA LYS A 430 0.24 -34.14 -6.38
C LYS A 430 -1.24 -34.27 -6.68
N ILE A 431 -1.70 -33.59 -7.72
CA ILE A 431 -3.06 -33.76 -8.21
C ILE A 431 -3.09 -34.98 -9.13
N HIS A 432 -3.95 -35.94 -8.79
CA HIS A 432 -4.11 -37.17 -9.54
C HIS A 432 -4.65 -36.92 -10.95
N GLY A 433 -4.09 -37.64 -11.93
CA GLY A 433 -4.44 -37.58 -13.35
C GLY A 433 -3.19 -37.62 -14.22
N ILE A 434 -3.37 -37.46 -15.53
CA ILE A 434 -2.27 -37.40 -16.49
C ILE A 434 -1.88 -35.92 -16.67
N PRO A 435 -0.64 -35.51 -16.35
CA PRO A 435 -0.21 -34.11 -16.50
C PRO A 435 -0.29 -33.62 -17.95
N ASP A 436 -0.58 -32.34 -18.12
CA ASP A 436 -0.52 -31.67 -19.43
C ASP A 436 0.88 -31.86 -20.04
N GLY A 437 0.94 -32.29 -21.31
CA GLY A 437 2.20 -32.54 -22.03
C GLY A 437 2.87 -33.88 -21.74
N SER A 438 2.24 -34.76 -20.93
CA SER A 438 2.72 -36.14 -20.75
C SER A 438 2.75 -36.91 -22.07
N TRP A 439 3.77 -37.75 -22.27
CA TRP A 439 3.82 -38.68 -23.41
C TRP A 439 2.57 -39.59 -23.43
N LEU A 440 2.01 -39.93 -22.27
CA LEU A 440 0.76 -40.71 -22.20
C LEU A 440 -0.40 -39.99 -22.88
N SER A 441 -0.48 -38.66 -22.75
CA SER A 441 -1.46 -37.85 -23.45
C SER A 441 -1.21 -37.81 -24.97
N ALA A 442 0.06 -37.88 -25.39
CA ALA A 442 0.42 -37.92 -26.81
C ALA A 442 0.20 -39.31 -27.44
N SER A 443 0.46 -40.39 -26.70
CA SER A 443 0.29 -41.77 -27.17
C SER A 443 -1.17 -42.16 -27.38
N THR A 444 -2.10 -41.49 -26.69
CA THR A 444 -3.54 -41.77 -26.77
C THR A 444 -4.31 -40.76 -27.63
N ARG A 445 -3.67 -39.69 -28.12
CA ARG A 445 -4.30 -38.77 -29.07
C ARG A 445 -4.43 -39.45 -30.44
N ALA A 446 -5.58 -39.26 -31.09
CA ALA A 446 -5.71 -39.63 -32.49
C ALA A 446 -4.58 -38.98 -33.32
N ARG A 447 -4.06 -39.72 -34.30
CA ARG A 447 -3.10 -39.18 -35.27
C ARG A 447 -3.73 -38.15 -36.21
N GLU A 448 -5.06 -38.11 -36.29
CA GLU A 448 -5.86 -37.17 -37.10
C GLU A 448 -6.93 -36.50 -36.23
N THR A 449 -7.44 -35.34 -36.65
CA THR A 449 -8.63 -34.73 -36.03
C THR A 449 -9.80 -35.70 -36.06
N CYS A 450 -10.39 -35.99 -34.90
CA CYS A 450 -11.48 -36.95 -34.77
C CYS A 450 -12.65 -36.61 -35.71
N GLY A 451 -13.06 -37.57 -36.54
CA GLY A 451 -14.33 -37.51 -37.28
C GLY A 451 -15.54 -37.73 -36.35
N SER A 452 -16.75 -37.70 -36.91
CA SER A 452 -18.01 -37.91 -36.17
C SER A 452 -18.17 -39.30 -35.53
N ALA A 453 -17.34 -40.27 -35.94
CA ALA A 453 -17.18 -41.56 -35.29
C ALA A 453 -15.68 -41.88 -35.20
N CYS A 454 -15.14 -41.95 -33.98
CA CYS A 454 -13.75 -42.33 -33.74
C CYS A 454 -13.69 -43.41 -32.65
N GLU A 455 -13.13 -44.57 -32.96
CA GLU A 455 -13.06 -45.76 -32.09
C GLU A 455 -11.85 -45.77 -31.14
N HIS A 456 -11.17 -44.66 -30.92
CA HIS A 456 -10.21 -44.60 -29.81
C HIS A 456 -10.96 -44.34 -28.50
N LEU A 457 -10.56 -45.01 -27.41
CA LEU A 457 -10.96 -44.66 -26.05
C LEU A 457 -10.20 -43.39 -25.65
N PRO A 458 -10.83 -42.20 -25.64
CA PRO A 458 -10.16 -41.05 -25.09
C PRO A 458 -10.04 -41.32 -23.59
N HIS A 459 -8.82 -41.33 -23.05
CA HIS A 459 -8.60 -41.19 -21.62
C HIS A 459 -8.92 -39.74 -21.22
N GLU A 460 -10.13 -39.28 -21.49
CA GLU A 460 -10.66 -38.11 -20.79
C GLU A 460 -11.11 -38.60 -19.42
N PRO A 461 -10.57 -38.04 -18.32
CA PRO A 461 -11.13 -38.31 -17.01
C PRO A 461 -12.58 -37.81 -17.02
N ALA A 462 -13.54 -38.73 -17.01
CA ALA A 462 -14.91 -38.42 -16.63
C ALA A 462 -14.89 -38.16 -15.11
N TRP A 463 -15.08 -36.90 -14.71
CA TRP A 463 -15.22 -36.50 -13.31
C TRP A 463 -16.68 -36.36 -12.94
#